data_AF-A0A852UKG5-F1
#
_entry.id   AF-A0A852UKG5-F1
#
_cell.length_a   1.000
_cell.length_b   1.000
_cell.length_c   1.000
_cell.angle_alpha   90.00
_cell.angle_beta   90.00
_cell.angle_gamma   90.00
#
_symmetry.space_group_name_H-M   'P 1'
#
loop_
_entity.id
_entity.type
_entity.pdbx_description
1 polymer ?
#
loop_
_entity_poly.entity_id
_entity_poly.type
_entity_poly.pdbx_seq_one_letter_code
_entity_poly.pdbx_strand_id
1 'polypeptide(L)'
;MKKIIIRMITIILLLGCVYSTSPGQIEAFSSQDIARGAFGDDVIELQSRLQYIGYYTGTIDGTFGYGTYWALRNFQDKYGLPVDGIAGLKTRQKLIEVSQYDEKYVKNNMNKGNKFTYYGSKPLASQVEKGTGKKENVQLPAKYSEQDLKLIANAVYGEARGEPYEGQVAVAAVILNRIEHPDFPDTVGGVIFQPLAFTAVADGQIWLTPNERAKEAVLDAINGWDPSENAIYYFNPITATSEWIWSRPQIKKIGLHIFCR
;
A
#
# COMPACT_ATOMS: atom_id res chain seq x y z
N MET A 1 -76.77 42.03 30.03
CA MET A 1 -76.72 41.01 28.95
C MET A 1 -76.73 41.71 27.59
N LYS A 2 -75.82 41.31 26.67
CA LYS A 2 -75.62 41.78 25.28
C LYS A 2 -74.83 43.11 25.15
N LYS A 3 -73.81 43.28 24.30
CA LYS A 3 -72.97 42.42 23.43
C LYS A 3 -71.67 43.20 23.15
N ILE A 4 -70.60 42.46 22.92
CA ILE A 4 -69.20 42.87 22.92
C ILE A 4 -68.75 43.42 21.55
N ILE A 5 -68.02 44.52 21.66
CA ILE A 5 -66.93 45.12 20.88
C ILE A 5 -66.30 44.24 19.75
N ILE A 6 -66.48 44.73 18.52
CA ILE A 6 -65.50 44.99 17.44
C ILE A 6 -64.08 44.36 17.55
N ARG A 7 -63.73 43.53 16.55
CA ARG A 7 -62.53 43.55 15.65
C ARG A 7 -61.98 42.14 15.32
N MET A 8 -62.00 41.82 14.03
CA MET A 8 -61.22 40.78 13.36
C MET A 8 -59.73 40.93 13.69
N ILE A 9 -59.07 39.87 14.18
CA ILE A 9 -57.72 39.48 13.76
C ILE A 9 -57.64 37.95 13.84
N THR A 10 -57.69 37.30 12.68
CA THR A 10 -57.39 35.88 12.51
C THR A 10 -55.88 35.70 12.67
N ILE A 11 -55.42 35.22 13.83
CA ILE A 11 -54.02 34.84 14.02
C ILE A 11 -53.87 33.41 13.49
N ILE A 12 -53.41 33.30 12.24
CA ILE A 12 -52.89 32.04 11.69
C ILE A 12 -51.51 31.84 12.33
N LEU A 13 -51.45 30.94 13.30
CA LEU A 13 -50.19 30.49 13.91
C LEU A 13 -49.48 29.57 12.89
N LEU A 14 -48.72 30.15 11.98
CA LEU A 14 -47.75 29.42 11.16
C LEU A 14 -46.63 28.95 12.11
N LEU A 15 -46.75 27.73 12.66
CA LEU A 15 -45.60 26.99 13.15
C LEU A 15 -44.68 26.76 11.95
N GLY A 16 -43.72 27.65 11.77
CA GLY A 16 -42.55 27.35 10.96
C GLY A 16 -41.79 26.22 11.65
N CYS A 17 -42.03 24.98 11.23
CA CYS A 17 -41.06 23.91 11.40
C CYS A 17 -39.81 24.35 10.64
N VAL A 18 -38.88 24.96 11.36
CA VAL A 18 -37.51 25.12 10.89
C VAL A 18 -36.95 23.70 10.85
N TYR A 19 -37.04 23.06 9.69
CA TYR A 19 -36.27 21.87 9.41
C TYR A 19 -34.81 22.33 9.41
N SER A 20 -34.11 22.12 10.52
CA SER A 20 -32.66 22.13 10.53
C SER A 20 -32.22 20.98 9.61
N THR A 21 -31.98 21.30 8.35
CA THR A 21 -31.23 20.40 7.47
C THR A 21 -29.83 20.32 8.05
N SER A 22 -29.53 19.25 8.77
CA SER A 22 -28.15 18.90 9.09
C SER A 22 -27.40 18.83 7.77
N PRO A 23 -26.31 19.59 7.56
CA PRO A 23 -25.48 19.40 6.39
C PRO A 23 -25.02 17.93 6.41
N GLY A 24 -25.28 17.21 5.33
CA GLY A 24 -25.13 15.76 5.26
C GLY A 24 -23.79 15.32 5.83
N GLN A 25 -23.84 14.55 6.92
CA GLN A 25 -22.70 13.76 7.33
C GLN A 25 -22.42 12.81 6.18
N ILE A 26 -21.29 13.02 5.49
CA ILE A 26 -20.75 12.03 4.58
C ILE A 26 -20.49 10.80 5.45
N GLU A 27 -21.28 9.74 5.26
CA GLU A 27 -21.10 8.50 6.00
C GLU A 27 -19.74 7.90 5.62
N ALA A 28 -18.82 7.83 6.60
CA ALA A 28 -17.50 7.23 6.41
C ALA A 28 -17.63 5.71 6.39
N PHE A 29 -17.16 5.07 5.31
CA PHE A 29 -17.34 3.66 4.97
C PHE A 29 -18.80 3.16 4.95
N SER A 30 -19.09 2.20 4.09
CA SER A 30 -20.31 1.41 4.22
C SER A 30 -20.26 0.45 5.43
N SER A 31 -21.39 -0.17 5.75
CA SER A 31 -21.46 -1.16 6.82
C SER A 31 -20.74 -2.48 6.49
N GLN A 32 -20.37 -2.70 5.22
CA GLN A 32 -19.77 -3.95 4.75
C GLN A 32 -18.31 -4.08 5.20
N ASP A 33 -17.90 -5.32 5.49
CA ASP A 33 -16.49 -5.61 5.75
C ASP A 33 -15.69 -5.60 4.44
N ILE A 34 -14.55 -4.90 4.47
CA ILE A 34 -13.69 -4.72 3.31
C ILE A 34 -12.49 -5.65 3.45
N ALA A 35 -12.27 -6.51 2.47
CA ALA A 35 -11.16 -7.46 2.46
C ALA A 35 -10.50 -7.51 1.08
N ARG A 36 -9.36 -8.20 0.99
CA ARG A 36 -8.63 -8.39 -0.27
C ARG A 36 -9.54 -8.91 -1.38
N GLY A 37 -9.49 -8.25 -2.53
CA GLY A 37 -10.36 -8.51 -3.68
C GLY A 37 -11.61 -7.61 -3.74
N ALA A 38 -11.90 -6.85 -2.68
CA ALA A 38 -12.91 -5.79 -2.74
C ALA A 38 -12.48 -4.66 -3.68
N PHE A 39 -13.46 -3.92 -4.19
CA PHE A 39 -13.24 -2.75 -5.04
C PHE A 39 -14.31 -1.68 -4.78
N GLY A 40 -14.03 -0.44 -5.16
CA GLY A 40 -14.97 0.68 -5.10
C GLY A 40 -14.68 1.70 -4.00
N ASP A 41 -15.69 2.52 -3.69
CA ASP A 41 -15.56 3.72 -2.85
C ASP A 41 -15.01 3.44 -1.45
N ASP A 42 -15.42 2.34 -0.84
CA ASP A 42 -14.92 1.92 0.47
C ASP A 42 -13.42 1.60 0.44
N VAL A 43 -12.92 1.04 -0.67
CA VAL A 43 -11.51 0.75 -0.85
C VAL A 43 -10.72 2.04 -1.11
N ILE A 44 -11.30 2.97 -1.87
CA ILE A 44 -10.72 4.31 -2.08
C ILE A 44 -10.55 5.01 -0.74
N GLU A 45 -11.58 5.01 0.10
CA GLU A 45 -11.52 5.60 1.44
C GLU A 45 -10.48 4.87 2.31
N LEU A 46 -10.46 3.54 2.30
CA LEU A 46 -9.48 2.73 3.03
C LEU A 46 -8.04 3.09 2.65
N GLN A 47 -7.74 3.07 1.36
CA GLN A 47 -6.42 3.42 0.82
C GLN A 47 -6.05 4.87 1.16
N SER A 48 -6.99 5.81 1.01
CA SER A 48 -6.79 7.22 1.33
C SER A 48 -6.43 7.42 2.80
N ARG A 49 -7.21 6.81 3.70
CA ARG A 49 -6.98 6.89 5.14
C ARG A 49 -5.66 6.26 5.53
N LEU A 50 -5.37 5.05 5.04
CA LEU A 50 -4.08 4.39 5.31
C LEU A 50 -2.90 5.22 4.78
N GLN A 51 -3.05 5.87 3.63
CA GLN A 51 -2.01 6.74 3.10
C GLN A 51 -1.85 8.02 3.92
N TYR A 52 -2.96 8.59 4.42
CA TYR A 52 -2.97 9.77 5.30
C TYR A 52 -2.09 9.57 6.53
N ILE A 53 -2.19 8.40 7.16
CA ILE A 53 -1.40 8.02 8.33
C ILE A 53 -0.09 7.29 7.99
N GLY A 54 0.30 7.24 6.71
CA GLY A 54 1.60 6.73 6.27
C GLY A 54 1.74 5.20 6.21
N TYR A 55 0.64 4.45 6.30
CA TYR A 55 0.65 2.98 6.17
C TYR A 55 0.57 2.49 4.72
N TYR A 56 0.09 3.32 3.80
CA TYR A 56 -0.08 2.96 2.39
C TYR A 56 0.58 3.97 1.47
N THR A 57 1.54 3.52 0.65
CA THR A 57 2.27 4.36 -0.31
C THR A 57 1.89 4.05 -1.76
N GLY A 58 1.00 3.08 -1.97
CA GLY A 58 0.49 2.72 -3.29
C GLY A 58 -0.48 3.77 -3.86
N THR A 59 -0.94 3.52 -5.08
CA THR A 59 -1.94 4.38 -5.74
C THR A 59 -3.31 4.19 -5.10
N ILE A 60 -4.03 5.28 -4.84
CA ILE A 60 -5.44 5.22 -4.48
C ILE A 60 -6.24 4.91 -5.76
N ASP A 61 -6.52 3.64 -5.99
CA ASP A 61 -7.15 3.10 -7.21
C ASP A 61 -8.49 2.41 -6.95
N GLY A 62 -8.87 2.28 -5.68
CA GLY A 62 -10.10 1.61 -5.28
C GLY A 62 -10.08 0.10 -5.48
N THR A 63 -8.90 -0.52 -5.62
CA THR A 63 -8.74 -1.98 -5.74
C THR A 63 -7.97 -2.52 -4.53
N PHE A 64 -8.58 -3.44 -3.78
CA PHE A 64 -7.95 -3.98 -2.58
C PHE A 64 -7.00 -5.12 -2.96
N GLY A 65 -5.78 -4.73 -3.37
CA GLY A 65 -4.64 -5.61 -3.65
C GLY A 65 -3.78 -5.93 -2.42
N TYR A 66 -2.62 -6.57 -2.65
CA TYR A 66 -1.70 -6.96 -1.57
C TYR A 66 -1.05 -5.77 -0.86
N GLY A 67 -0.73 -4.68 -1.55
CA GLY A 67 -0.23 -3.46 -0.91
C GLY A 67 -1.22 -2.91 0.11
N THR A 68 -2.52 -2.86 -0.23
CA THR A 68 -3.58 -2.43 0.71
C THR A 68 -3.75 -3.42 1.87
N TYR A 69 -3.64 -4.72 1.59
CA TYR A 69 -3.69 -5.78 2.61
C TYR A 69 -2.62 -5.62 3.68
N TRP A 70 -1.37 -5.43 3.28
CA TRP A 70 -0.27 -5.26 4.23
C TRP A 70 -0.30 -3.91 4.95
N ALA A 71 -0.64 -2.83 4.24
CA ALA A 71 -0.89 -1.55 4.88
C ALA A 71 -1.93 -1.67 6.00
N LEU A 72 -3.03 -2.38 5.74
CA LEU A 72 -4.08 -2.62 6.71
C LEU A 72 -3.60 -3.50 7.89
N ARG A 73 -2.84 -4.57 7.63
CA ARG A 73 -2.31 -5.42 8.71
C ARG A 73 -1.30 -4.69 9.57
N ASN A 74 -0.40 -3.90 8.98
CA ASN A 74 0.56 -3.08 9.73
C ASN A 74 -0.17 -2.05 10.60
N PHE A 75 -1.23 -1.45 10.07
CA PHE A 75 -2.12 -0.59 10.85
C PHE A 75 -2.79 -1.34 12.00
N GLN A 76 -3.36 -2.51 11.73
CA GLN A 76 -4.02 -3.34 12.75
C GLN A 76 -3.06 -3.70 13.89
N ASP A 77 -1.84 -4.15 13.55
CA ASP A 77 -0.79 -4.49 14.50
C ASP A 77 -0.43 -3.29 15.38
N LYS A 78 -0.16 -2.12 14.78
CA LYS A 78 0.18 -0.89 15.52
C LYS A 78 -0.86 -0.54 16.57
N TYR A 79 -2.15 -0.64 16.22
CA TYR A 79 -3.25 -0.20 17.07
C TYR A 79 -3.84 -1.33 17.93
N GLY A 80 -3.18 -2.50 18.01
CA GLY A 80 -3.61 -3.61 18.85
C GLY A 80 -4.94 -4.23 18.42
N LEU A 81 -5.24 -4.20 17.13
CA LEU A 81 -6.42 -4.79 16.52
C LEU A 81 -6.13 -6.23 16.05
N PRO A 82 -7.16 -7.07 15.80
CA PRO A 82 -6.96 -8.34 15.10
C PRO A 82 -6.25 -8.12 13.76
N VAL A 83 -5.11 -8.77 13.55
CA VAL A 83 -4.26 -8.62 12.36
C VAL A 83 -4.70 -9.57 11.24
N ASP A 84 -5.99 -9.54 10.93
CA ASP A 84 -6.68 -10.42 9.98
C ASP A 84 -6.71 -9.89 8.53
N GLY A 85 -6.30 -8.63 8.32
CA GLY A 85 -6.35 -7.97 7.02
C GLY A 85 -7.78 -7.68 6.54
N ILE A 86 -8.74 -7.60 7.45
CA ILE A 86 -10.13 -7.23 7.20
C ILE A 86 -10.43 -5.88 7.86
N ALA A 87 -10.91 -4.93 7.06
CA ALA A 87 -11.38 -3.65 7.58
C ALA A 87 -12.82 -3.81 8.11
N GLY A 88 -12.94 -4.56 9.21
CA GLY A 88 -14.18 -4.71 9.97
C GLY A 88 -14.51 -3.47 10.81
N LEU A 89 -15.65 -3.46 11.50
CA LEU A 89 -16.17 -2.29 12.24
C LEU A 89 -15.11 -1.61 13.13
N LYS A 90 -14.38 -2.39 13.95
CA LYS A 90 -13.35 -1.84 14.86
C LYS A 90 -12.19 -1.21 14.10
N THR A 91 -11.74 -1.85 13.03
CA THR A 91 -10.66 -1.36 12.16
C THR A 91 -11.07 -0.06 11.48
N ARG A 92 -12.30 0.01 10.94
CA ARG A 92 -12.84 1.22 10.29
C ARG A 92 -13.00 2.37 11.27
N GLN A 93 -13.53 2.12 12.47
CA GLN A 93 -13.62 3.12 13.53
C GLN A 93 -12.26 3.68 13.91
N LYS A 94 -11.25 2.81 14.10
CA LYS A 94 -9.89 3.27 14.41
C LYS A 94 -9.30 4.09 13.27
N LEU A 95 -9.51 3.71 12.00
CA LEU A 95 -9.08 4.51 10.85
C LEU A 95 -9.71 5.90 10.87
N ILE A 96 -11.02 6.00 11.13
CA ILE A 96 -11.73 7.29 11.23
C ILE A 96 -11.16 8.15 12.36
N GLU A 97 -10.83 7.55 13.50
CA GLU A 97 -10.30 8.26 14.66
C GLU A 97 -8.91 8.88 14.41
N VAL A 98 -8.04 8.18 13.67
CA VAL A 98 -6.62 8.58 13.54
C VAL A 98 -6.26 9.20 12.19
N SER A 99 -7.21 9.30 11.26
CA SER A 99 -6.97 9.82 9.90
C SER A 99 -8.07 10.78 9.46
N GLN A 100 -7.77 11.57 8.43
CA GLN A 100 -8.78 12.38 7.74
C GLN A 100 -9.01 11.87 6.33
N TYR A 101 -10.23 12.06 5.84
CA TYR A 101 -10.62 11.74 4.47
C TYR A 101 -11.56 12.82 3.94
N ASP A 102 -11.12 13.52 2.90
CA ASP A 102 -11.88 14.49 2.12
C ASP A 102 -12.32 13.80 0.83
N GLU A 103 -13.49 13.17 0.90
CA GLU A 103 -14.09 12.42 -0.20
C GLU A 103 -14.21 13.26 -1.47
N LYS A 104 -14.65 14.52 -1.34
CA LYS A 104 -14.84 15.42 -2.49
C LYS A 104 -13.51 15.72 -3.15
N TYR A 105 -12.48 16.03 -2.38
CA TYR A 105 -11.15 16.27 -2.93
C TYR A 105 -10.61 15.02 -3.63
N VAL A 106 -10.72 13.85 -2.99
CA VAL A 106 -10.20 12.60 -3.55
C VAL A 106 -10.94 12.25 -4.85
N LYS A 107 -12.27 12.14 -4.82
CA LYS A 107 -13.09 11.79 -5.99
C LYS A 107 -12.96 12.81 -7.13
N ASN A 108 -12.90 14.12 -6.83
CA ASN A 108 -12.72 15.14 -7.89
C ASN A 108 -11.39 15.00 -8.62
N ASN A 109 -10.32 14.61 -7.92
CA ASN A 109 -9.01 14.40 -8.53
C ASN A 109 -8.97 13.08 -9.32
N MET A 110 -9.58 12.00 -8.81
CA MET A 110 -9.74 10.75 -9.56
C MET A 110 -10.53 10.97 -10.86
N ASN A 111 -11.64 11.71 -10.81
CA ASN A 111 -12.45 12.04 -11.98
C ASN A 111 -11.69 12.87 -13.03
N LYS A 112 -10.69 13.65 -12.59
CA LYS A 112 -9.79 14.41 -13.48
C LYS A 112 -8.63 13.57 -14.01
N GLY A 113 -8.51 12.30 -13.61
CA GLY A 113 -7.40 11.43 -13.96
C GLY A 113 -6.09 11.74 -13.25
N ASN A 114 -6.13 12.52 -12.16
CA ASN A 114 -4.94 12.78 -11.35
C ASN A 114 -4.60 11.54 -10.53
N LYS A 115 -3.29 11.22 -10.44
CA LYS A 115 -2.81 10.13 -9.60
C LYS A 115 -2.42 10.67 -8.23
N PHE A 116 -2.77 9.92 -7.18
CA PHE A 116 -2.28 10.18 -5.83
C PHE A 116 -0.97 9.43 -5.63
N THR A 117 0.11 10.18 -5.51
CA THR A 117 1.40 9.66 -5.04
C THR A 117 1.57 9.82 -3.52
N TYR A 118 0.79 10.73 -2.91
CA TYR A 118 0.71 10.90 -1.45
C TYR A 118 -0.53 11.71 -1.04
N TYR A 119 -1.44 11.14 -0.25
CA TYR A 119 -2.56 11.82 0.39
C TYR A 119 -2.31 11.99 1.90
N GLY A 120 -2.48 13.20 2.45
CA GLY A 120 -2.37 13.43 3.90
C GLY A 120 -1.52 14.63 4.31
N SER A 121 -0.62 14.44 5.28
CA SER A 121 0.07 15.47 6.08
C SER A 121 0.91 16.55 5.35
N LYS A 122 0.80 16.65 4.02
CA LYS A 122 1.40 17.70 3.17
C LYS A 122 0.32 18.67 2.67
N PRO A 123 0.65 19.84 2.12
CA PRO A 123 -0.34 20.76 1.53
C PRO A 123 -1.09 20.13 0.34
N LEU A 124 -2.40 20.35 0.22
CA LEU A 124 -3.27 19.79 -0.84
C LEU A 124 -2.75 19.98 -2.27
N ALA A 125 -2.03 21.08 -2.55
CA ALA A 125 -1.47 21.33 -3.88
C ALA A 125 -0.30 20.37 -4.24
N SER A 126 0.33 19.76 -3.24
CA SER A 126 1.47 18.83 -3.39
C SER A 126 1.08 17.35 -3.30
N GLN A 127 -0.22 17.06 -3.09
CA GLN A 127 -0.75 15.71 -2.88
C GLN A 127 -1.20 15.01 -4.17
N VAL A 128 -1.20 15.72 -5.31
CA VAL A 128 -1.69 15.23 -6.60
C VAL A 128 -0.70 15.54 -7.71
N GLU A 129 -0.43 14.55 -8.54
CA GLU A 129 0.27 14.73 -9.81
C GLU A 129 -0.75 14.82 -10.95
N LYS A 130 -0.66 15.89 -11.75
CA LYS A 130 -1.57 16.10 -12.89
C LYS A 130 -1.35 15.00 -13.92
N GLY A 131 -2.39 14.22 -14.20
CA GLY A 131 -2.33 13.17 -15.21
C GLY A 131 -2.24 13.77 -16.62
N THR A 132 -1.08 13.70 -17.25
CA THR A 132 -0.98 13.81 -18.72
C THR A 132 -1.45 12.48 -19.28
N GLY A 133 -2.44 12.46 -20.18
CA GLY A 133 -3.02 11.26 -20.79
C GLY A 133 -2.08 10.40 -21.67
N LYS A 134 -0.79 10.34 -21.34
CA LYS A 134 0.17 9.37 -21.82
C LYS A 134 0.31 8.26 -20.77
N LYS A 135 0.40 7.01 -21.23
CA LYS A 135 0.92 5.92 -20.40
C LYS A 135 2.34 6.29 -19.98
N GLU A 136 2.52 6.88 -18.80
CA GLU A 136 3.83 7.26 -18.30
C GLU A 136 4.04 6.88 -16.83
N ASN A 137 5.33 6.77 -16.55
CA ASN A 137 6.05 5.94 -15.60
C ASN A 137 5.55 5.94 -14.17
N VAL A 138 5.72 4.76 -13.53
CA VAL A 138 5.70 4.61 -12.07
C VAL A 138 6.71 5.61 -11.50
N GLN A 139 6.25 6.58 -10.71
CA GLN A 139 7.16 7.53 -10.08
C GLN A 139 7.97 6.79 -9.01
N LEU A 140 9.25 6.61 -9.33
CA LEU A 140 10.22 5.88 -8.52
C LEU A 140 10.53 6.64 -7.23
N PRO A 141 10.85 5.94 -6.12
CA PRO A 141 11.51 6.58 -5.01
C PRO A 141 12.82 7.19 -5.51
N ALA A 142 13.14 8.42 -5.09
CA ALA A 142 14.30 9.19 -5.57
C ALA A 142 15.66 8.47 -5.45
N LYS A 143 15.73 7.33 -4.73
CA LYS A 143 16.92 6.48 -4.55
C LYS A 143 17.17 5.50 -5.72
N TYR A 144 16.15 5.08 -6.47
CA TYR A 144 16.28 4.02 -7.48
C TYR A 144 15.84 4.49 -8.87
N SER A 145 16.64 4.19 -9.89
CA SER A 145 16.31 4.47 -11.29
C SER A 145 15.36 3.42 -11.89
N GLU A 146 14.80 3.69 -13.07
CA GLU A 146 14.03 2.68 -13.81
C GLU A 146 14.88 1.47 -14.16
N GLN A 147 16.17 1.70 -14.41
CA GLN A 147 17.12 0.64 -14.69
C GLN A 147 17.32 -0.24 -13.46
N ASP A 148 17.44 0.37 -12.28
CA ASP A 148 17.56 -0.37 -11.01
C ASP A 148 16.35 -1.26 -10.77
N LEU A 149 15.13 -0.75 -10.95
CA LEU A 149 13.93 -1.58 -10.82
C LEU A 149 13.93 -2.76 -11.78
N LYS A 150 14.34 -2.57 -13.03
CA LYS A 150 14.40 -3.66 -14.01
C LYS A 150 15.38 -4.74 -13.56
N LEU A 151 16.56 -4.34 -13.09
CA LEU A 151 17.57 -5.26 -12.58
C LEU A 151 17.04 -6.04 -11.37
N ILE A 152 16.48 -5.36 -10.37
CA ILE A 152 15.94 -6.01 -9.16
C ILE A 152 14.79 -6.95 -9.55
N ALA A 153 13.86 -6.51 -10.40
CA ALA A 153 12.70 -7.32 -10.79
C ALA A 153 13.10 -8.56 -11.58
N ASN A 154 14.09 -8.46 -12.48
CA ASN A 154 14.61 -9.63 -13.19
C ASN A 154 15.38 -10.58 -12.27
N ALA A 155 16.14 -10.06 -11.30
CA ALA A 155 16.78 -10.87 -10.27
C ALA A 155 15.73 -11.60 -9.43
N VAL A 156 14.73 -10.90 -8.90
CA VAL A 156 13.61 -11.49 -8.14
C VAL A 156 12.89 -12.56 -8.96
N TYR A 157 12.66 -12.32 -10.25
CA TYR A 157 12.02 -13.29 -11.11
C TYR A 157 12.87 -14.55 -11.29
N GLY A 158 14.18 -14.43 -11.50
CA GLY A 158 15.07 -15.59 -11.60
C GLY A 158 15.08 -16.44 -10.33
N GLU A 159 15.07 -15.77 -9.17
CA GLU A 159 15.19 -16.43 -7.88
C GLU A 159 13.87 -16.98 -7.34
N ALA A 160 12.75 -16.30 -7.59
CA ALA A 160 11.47 -16.58 -6.93
C ALA A 160 10.30 -16.78 -7.91
N ARG A 161 10.58 -17.11 -9.18
CA ARG A 161 9.51 -17.52 -10.11
C ARG A 161 8.83 -18.79 -9.60
N GLY A 162 7.50 -18.71 -9.47
CA GLY A 162 6.69 -19.83 -8.98
C GLY A 162 6.50 -19.83 -7.46
N GLU A 163 7.26 -19.01 -6.73
CA GLU A 163 7.07 -18.81 -5.29
C GLU A 163 5.77 -18.04 -4.98
N PRO A 164 5.21 -18.18 -3.76
CA PRO A 164 4.17 -17.28 -3.28
C PRO A 164 4.61 -15.82 -3.41
N TYR A 165 3.64 -14.90 -3.55
CA TYR A 165 3.96 -13.47 -3.73
C TYR A 165 4.84 -12.93 -2.60
N GLU A 166 4.54 -13.32 -1.35
CA GLU A 166 5.34 -13.00 -0.18
C GLU A 166 6.81 -13.45 -0.31
N GLY A 167 7.08 -14.58 -0.96
CA GLY A 167 8.44 -15.04 -1.24
C GLY A 167 9.16 -14.18 -2.27
N GLN A 168 8.45 -13.67 -3.28
CA GLN A 168 9.00 -12.74 -4.27
C GLN A 168 9.34 -11.39 -3.62
N VAL A 169 8.46 -10.89 -2.75
CA VAL A 169 8.71 -9.66 -1.97
C VAL A 169 9.86 -9.87 -1.00
N ALA A 170 9.96 -11.04 -0.36
CA ALA A 170 11.06 -11.35 0.56
C ALA A 170 12.43 -11.38 -0.16
N VAL A 171 12.52 -11.92 -1.38
CA VAL A 171 13.77 -11.85 -2.17
C VAL A 171 14.09 -10.41 -2.57
N ALA A 172 13.08 -9.62 -2.96
CA ALA A 172 13.26 -8.20 -3.24
C ALA A 172 13.79 -7.44 -2.01
N ALA A 173 13.21 -7.71 -0.84
CA ALA A 173 13.63 -7.11 0.42
C ALA A 173 15.06 -7.51 0.79
N VAL A 174 15.48 -8.77 0.58
CA VAL A 174 16.88 -9.18 0.77
C VAL A 174 17.85 -8.36 -0.09
N ILE A 175 17.49 -8.06 -1.35
CA ILE A 175 18.32 -7.21 -2.22
C ILE A 175 18.46 -5.81 -1.61
N LEU A 176 17.36 -5.21 -1.14
CA LEU A 176 17.36 -3.90 -0.50
C LEU A 176 18.16 -3.91 0.81
N ASN A 177 18.00 -4.95 1.62
CA ASN A 177 18.74 -5.14 2.87
C ASN A 177 20.25 -5.21 2.63
N ARG A 178 20.68 -5.92 1.57
CA ARG A 178 22.09 -5.95 1.16
C ARG A 178 22.60 -4.56 0.80
N ILE A 179 21.83 -3.78 0.03
CA ILE A 179 22.23 -2.41 -0.35
C ILE A 179 22.46 -1.51 0.88
N GLU A 180 21.74 -1.73 1.97
CA GLU A 180 21.89 -0.96 3.22
C GLU A 180 22.91 -1.59 4.20
N HIS A 181 23.41 -2.80 3.93
CA HIS A 181 24.26 -3.55 4.87
C HIS A 181 25.75 -3.31 4.59
N PRO A 182 26.56 -3.00 5.62
CA PRO A 182 27.97 -2.60 5.44
C PRO A 182 28.87 -3.68 4.80
N ASP A 183 28.49 -4.95 4.89
CA ASP A 183 29.25 -6.06 4.30
C ASP A 183 28.98 -6.26 2.79
N PHE A 184 28.11 -5.46 2.18
CA PHE A 184 27.73 -5.55 0.78
C PHE A 184 27.94 -4.21 0.05
N PRO A 185 28.01 -4.22 -1.28
CA PRO A 185 28.00 -2.99 -2.07
C PRO A 185 26.72 -2.16 -1.81
N ASP A 186 26.86 -0.84 -1.82
CA ASP A 186 25.79 0.13 -1.53
C ASP A 186 24.99 0.57 -2.77
N THR A 187 25.10 -0.17 -3.88
CA THR A 187 24.38 0.08 -5.12
C THR A 187 23.69 -1.17 -5.63
N VAL A 188 22.57 -0.98 -6.34
CA VAL A 188 21.80 -2.07 -6.96
C VAL A 188 22.66 -2.90 -7.89
N GLY A 189 23.40 -2.25 -8.80
CA GLY A 189 24.36 -2.94 -9.66
C GLY A 189 25.44 -3.67 -8.86
N GLY A 190 25.98 -3.05 -7.82
CA GLY A 190 26.97 -3.66 -6.96
C GLY A 190 26.49 -4.97 -6.32
N VAL A 191 25.27 -4.99 -5.77
CA VAL A 191 24.68 -6.19 -5.15
C VAL A 191 24.29 -7.24 -6.21
N ILE A 192 23.63 -6.83 -7.29
CA ILE A 192 23.09 -7.77 -8.29
C ILE A 192 24.22 -8.47 -9.07
N PHE A 193 25.30 -7.76 -9.39
CA PHE A 193 26.40 -8.31 -10.18
C PHE A 193 27.51 -8.94 -9.33
N GLN A 194 27.30 -9.13 -8.02
CA GLN A 194 28.21 -9.95 -7.23
C GLN A 194 28.29 -11.37 -7.84
N PRO A 195 29.50 -11.95 -7.98
CA PRO A 195 29.66 -13.26 -8.57
C PRO A 195 28.76 -14.31 -7.91
N LEU A 196 27.96 -14.99 -8.71
CA LEU A 196 27.05 -16.07 -8.31
C LEU A 196 25.93 -15.66 -7.32
N ALA A 197 25.66 -14.36 -7.15
CA ALA A 197 24.62 -13.90 -6.22
C ALA A 197 23.19 -14.10 -6.75
N PHE A 198 23.00 -14.00 -8.07
CA PHE A 198 21.70 -14.12 -8.73
C PHE A 198 21.80 -14.91 -10.03
N THR A 199 20.98 -15.94 -10.17
CA THR A 199 20.94 -16.84 -11.35
C THR A 199 20.62 -16.09 -12.63
N ALA A 200 19.73 -15.09 -12.57
CA ALA A 200 19.32 -14.26 -13.70
C ALA A 200 20.49 -13.54 -14.40
N VAL A 201 21.60 -13.27 -13.69
CA VAL A 201 22.81 -12.69 -14.28
C VAL A 201 23.54 -13.73 -15.11
N ALA A 202 23.78 -14.92 -14.54
CA ALA A 202 24.47 -16.01 -15.23
C ALA A 202 23.69 -16.52 -16.45
N ASP A 203 22.35 -16.55 -16.35
CA ASP A 203 21.46 -17.00 -17.42
C ASP A 203 21.19 -15.93 -18.49
N GLY A 204 21.78 -14.73 -18.36
CA GLY A 204 21.59 -13.60 -19.28
C GLY A 204 20.19 -12.98 -19.27
N GLN A 205 19.34 -13.35 -18.30
CA GLN A 205 17.95 -12.87 -18.19
C GLN A 205 17.84 -11.48 -17.56
N ILE A 206 18.92 -10.97 -16.96
CA ILE A 206 18.92 -9.71 -16.22
C ILE A 206 18.56 -8.47 -17.08
N TRP A 207 18.70 -8.56 -18.41
CA TRP A 207 18.43 -7.46 -19.35
C TRP A 207 17.07 -7.55 -20.05
N LEU A 208 16.23 -8.53 -19.70
CA LEU A 208 14.93 -8.73 -20.33
C LEU A 208 13.87 -7.75 -19.79
N THR A 209 12.72 -7.69 -20.46
CA THR A 209 11.54 -6.99 -19.92
C THR A 209 11.08 -7.68 -18.64
N PRO A 210 10.95 -6.95 -17.51
CA PRO A 210 10.57 -7.56 -16.25
C PRO A 210 9.18 -8.19 -16.28
N ASN A 211 9.04 -9.27 -15.53
CA ASN A 211 7.73 -9.82 -15.21
C ASN A 211 6.96 -8.83 -14.32
N GLU A 212 5.71 -8.52 -14.66
CA GLU A 212 4.91 -7.52 -13.92
C GLU A 212 4.73 -7.89 -12.44
N ARG A 213 4.53 -9.18 -12.11
CA ARG A 213 4.39 -9.61 -10.71
C ARG A 213 5.69 -9.44 -9.92
N ALA A 214 6.84 -9.75 -10.52
CA ALA A 214 8.13 -9.52 -9.87
C ALA A 214 8.39 -8.02 -9.67
N LYS A 215 8.01 -7.19 -10.65
CA LYS A 215 8.09 -5.73 -10.55
C LYS A 215 7.19 -5.18 -9.45
N GLU A 216 5.95 -5.66 -9.33
CA GLU A 216 5.06 -5.32 -8.21
C GLU A 216 5.71 -5.70 -6.87
N ALA A 217 6.31 -6.88 -6.76
CA ALA A 217 6.97 -7.33 -5.55
C ALA A 217 8.16 -6.43 -5.14
N VAL A 218 8.92 -5.94 -6.13
CA VAL A 218 9.99 -4.97 -5.91
C VAL A 218 9.45 -3.65 -5.39
N LEU A 219 8.37 -3.14 -5.99
CA LEU A 219 7.74 -1.90 -5.54
C LEU A 219 7.22 -2.03 -4.11
N ASP A 220 6.61 -3.16 -3.77
CA ASP A 220 6.15 -3.45 -2.41
C ASP A 220 7.30 -3.50 -1.38
N ALA A 221 8.42 -4.13 -1.73
CA ALA A 221 9.60 -4.15 -0.87
C ALA A 221 10.21 -2.76 -0.68
N ILE A 222 10.32 -1.98 -1.76
CA ILE A 222 10.77 -0.59 -1.74
C ILE A 222 9.86 0.30 -0.88
N ASN A 223 8.57 0.00 -0.87
CA ASN A 223 7.58 0.66 -0.03
C ASN A 223 7.63 0.23 1.45
N GLY A 224 8.62 -0.60 1.82
CA GLY A 224 8.94 -0.97 3.20
C GLY A 224 8.36 -2.31 3.63
N TRP A 225 7.76 -3.10 2.74
CA TRP A 225 7.34 -4.45 3.10
C TRP A 225 8.51 -5.42 3.03
N ASP A 226 9.06 -5.79 4.20
CA ASP A 226 10.07 -6.84 4.33
C ASP A 226 9.53 -8.07 5.09
N PRO A 227 8.93 -9.05 4.39
CA PRO A 227 8.51 -10.30 5.03
C PRO A 227 9.67 -11.18 5.52
N SER A 228 10.90 -10.94 5.06
CA SER A 228 12.10 -11.70 5.42
C SER A 228 12.67 -11.34 6.81
N GLU A 229 12.24 -10.22 7.39
CA GLU A 229 12.68 -9.66 8.68
C GLU A 229 14.17 -9.28 8.74
N ASN A 230 14.58 -8.42 7.81
CA ASN A 230 15.95 -7.96 7.61
C ASN A 230 16.93 -9.10 7.25
N ALA A 231 16.46 -10.10 6.49
CA ALA A 231 17.34 -11.13 6.00
C ALA A 231 18.31 -10.57 4.96
N ILE A 232 19.55 -11.05 4.97
CA ILE A 232 20.57 -10.74 3.95
C ILE A 232 21.00 -11.99 3.16
N TYR A 233 20.51 -13.16 3.55
CA TYR A 233 20.69 -14.42 2.84
C TYR A 233 19.38 -15.19 2.74
N TYR A 234 19.29 -16.06 1.74
CA TYR A 234 18.27 -17.10 1.66
C TYR A 234 18.83 -18.32 0.94
N PHE A 235 18.19 -19.47 1.13
CA PHE A 235 18.52 -20.69 0.38
C PHE A 235 17.34 -21.64 0.30
N ASN A 236 17.35 -22.50 -0.71
CA ASN A 236 16.42 -23.61 -0.80
C ASN A 236 17.01 -24.83 -0.07
N PRO A 237 16.41 -25.31 1.04
CA PRO A 237 16.97 -26.39 1.85
C PRO A 237 16.99 -27.74 1.14
N ILE A 238 16.29 -27.87 0.01
CA ILE A 238 16.27 -29.10 -0.81
C ILE A 238 17.52 -29.16 -1.71
N THR A 239 17.98 -28.02 -2.22
CA THR A 239 19.06 -27.96 -3.21
C THR A 239 20.36 -27.38 -2.69
N ALA A 240 20.35 -26.69 -1.55
CA ALA A 240 21.54 -26.04 -0.99
C ALA A 240 22.56 -27.05 -0.45
N THR A 241 23.77 -26.99 -1.01
CA THR A 241 24.90 -27.86 -0.64
C THR A 241 25.98 -27.17 0.18
N SER A 242 25.93 -25.84 0.33
CA SER A 242 26.95 -25.06 1.05
C SER A 242 26.83 -25.22 2.56
N GLU A 243 27.83 -25.80 3.24
CA GLU A 243 27.82 -25.88 4.72
C GLU A 243 27.75 -24.50 5.38
N TRP A 244 28.37 -23.50 4.75
CA TRP A 244 28.37 -22.13 5.26
C TRP A 244 26.96 -21.54 5.31
N ILE A 245 26.10 -21.78 4.31
CA ILE A 245 24.73 -21.21 4.33
C ILE A 245 23.87 -21.84 5.43
N TRP A 246 24.08 -23.14 5.71
CA TRP A 246 23.41 -23.84 6.80
C TRP A 246 23.83 -23.35 8.20
N SER A 247 25.03 -22.75 8.31
CA SER A 247 25.52 -22.17 9.57
C SER A 247 24.90 -20.81 9.90
N ARG A 248 24.24 -20.14 8.95
CA ARG A 248 23.63 -18.82 9.17
C ARG A 248 22.42 -18.92 10.11
N PRO A 249 22.20 -17.94 11.01
CA PRO A 249 20.99 -17.87 11.82
C PRO A 249 19.72 -17.81 10.96
N GLN A 250 18.92 -18.86 11.01
CA GLN A 250 17.67 -18.98 10.25
C GLN A 250 16.57 -18.16 10.93
N ILE A 251 15.84 -17.36 10.14
CA ILE A 251 14.74 -16.53 10.62
C ILE A 251 13.42 -17.27 10.43
N LYS A 252 13.09 -17.59 9.17
CA LYS A 252 11.83 -18.23 8.78
C LYS A 252 11.92 -18.86 7.40
N LYS A 253 10.89 -19.63 7.05
CA LYS A 253 10.69 -20.18 5.71
C LYS A 253 9.47 -19.54 5.05
N ILE A 254 9.64 -19.06 3.82
CA ILE A 254 8.55 -18.59 2.95
C ILE A 254 8.66 -19.34 1.63
N GLY A 255 7.62 -20.08 1.26
CA GLY A 255 7.66 -20.94 0.08
C GLY A 255 8.78 -21.99 0.20
N LEU A 256 9.65 -22.07 -0.80
CA LEU A 256 10.79 -22.98 -0.83
C LEU A 256 12.05 -22.40 -0.18
N HIS A 257 12.07 -21.12 0.20
CA HIS A 257 13.27 -20.47 0.74
C HIS A 257 13.25 -20.34 2.27
N ILE A 258 14.40 -20.63 2.88
CA ILE A 258 14.72 -20.24 4.25
C ILE A 258 15.51 -18.93 4.18
N PHE A 259 15.06 -17.92 4.92
CA PHE A 259 15.68 -16.59 5.02
C PHE A 259 16.54 -16.50 6.28
N CYS A 260 17.72 -15.88 6.18
CA CYS A 260 18.74 -15.88 7.22
C CYS A 260 19.42 -14.50 7.37
N ARG A 261 19.97 -14.26 8.56
CA ARG A 261 20.91 -13.15 8.81
C ARG A 261 22.33 -13.57 8.52
#